data_AF-A0A945KGR4-F1
#
_entry.id   AF-A0A945KGR4-F1
#
_cell.length_a   1.000
_cell.length_b   1.000
_cell.length_c   1.000
_cell.angle_alpha   90.00
_cell.angle_beta   90.00
_cell.angle_gamma   90.00
#
_symmetry.space_group_name_H-M   'P 1'
#
loop_
_entity.id
_entity.type
_entity.pdbx_description
1 polymer ?
#
loop_
_entity_poly.entity_id
_entity_poly.type
_entity_poly.pdbx_seq_one_letter_code
_entity_poly.pdbx_strand_id
1 'polypeptide(L)'
;MDSKELYEKAKEAKNSGEDSQALGFLSEIIENHADSLEADLARAMRYKIKNKAMRYNVKNKEEVTVSDGSPPVSNTPLSSEYGTARFISQVVSGIGWAVVIMGVITGLIGMSDGFRSVAVLLVIVLPGIGIAVSGLFLVVAGEITRATVDNADHTREILSVIRKKI
;
A
#
# COMPACT_ATOMS: atom_id res chain seq x y z
N MET A 1 -35.42 -20.86 -12.60
CA MET A 1 -34.18 -21.44 -13.18
C MET A 1 -33.34 -21.92 -12.01
N ASP A 2 -32.53 -22.97 -12.15
CA ASP A 2 -31.71 -23.46 -11.02
C ASP A 2 -30.58 -22.48 -10.69
N SER A 3 -30.22 -22.33 -9.42
CA SER A 3 -29.19 -21.36 -8.97
C SER A 3 -27.82 -21.64 -9.62
N LYS A 4 -27.52 -22.91 -9.89
CA LYS A 4 -26.31 -23.35 -10.60
C LYS A 4 -26.31 -22.97 -12.07
N GLU A 5 -27.45 -23.13 -12.74
CA GLU A 5 -27.61 -22.76 -14.15
C GLU A 5 -27.46 -21.25 -14.35
N LEU A 6 -28.05 -20.46 -13.44
CA LEU A 6 -27.89 -19.00 -13.41
C LEU A 6 -26.42 -18.60 -13.20
N TYR A 7 -25.70 -19.30 -12.33
CA TYR A 7 -24.31 -18.98 -12.04
C TYR A 7 -23.37 -19.31 -13.22
N GLU A 8 -23.58 -20.41 -13.93
CA GLU A 8 -22.81 -20.71 -15.13
C GLU A 8 -23.11 -19.71 -16.25
N LYS A 9 -24.38 -19.31 -16.46
CA LYS A 9 -24.71 -18.23 -17.42
C LYS A 9 -24.05 -16.89 -17.03
N ALA A 10 -24.01 -16.56 -15.75
CA ALA A 10 -23.32 -15.36 -15.27
C ALA A 10 -21.81 -15.39 -15.57
N LYS A 11 -21.19 -16.56 -15.46
CA LYS A 11 -19.77 -16.78 -15.73
C LYS A 11 -19.47 -16.74 -17.23
N GLU A 12 -20.33 -17.31 -18.07
CA GLU A 12 -20.24 -17.22 -19.53
C GLU A 12 -20.36 -15.76 -20.00
N ALA A 13 -21.37 -15.03 -19.53
CA ALA A 13 -21.56 -13.61 -19.85
C ALA A 13 -20.38 -12.74 -19.39
N LYS A 14 -19.75 -13.09 -18.27
CA LYS A 14 -18.53 -12.40 -17.83
C LYS A 14 -17.33 -12.69 -18.74
N ASN A 15 -17.20 -13.93 -19.22
CA ASN A 15 -16.11 -14.32 -20.11
C ASN A 15 -16.29 -13.76 -21.52
N SER A 16 -17.53 -13.53 -21.97
CA SER A 16 -17.84 -12.80 -23.22
C SER A 16 -17.65 -11.28 -23.11
N GLY A 17 -17.41 -10.75 -21.90
CA GLY A 17 -17.24 -9.32 -21.65
C GLY A 17 -18.55 -8.55 -21.44
N GLU A 18 -19.68 -9.26 -21.36
CA GLU A 18 -21.01 -8.70 -21.14
C GLU A 18 -21.30 -8.52 -19.64
N ASP A 19 -20.49 -7.68 -18.98
CA ASP A 19 -20.52 -7.46 -17.53
C ASP A 19 -21.92 -7.03 -17.03
N SER A 20 -22.73 -6.34 -17.85
CA SER A 20 -24.11 -5.96 -17.51
C SER A 20 -25.07 -7.17 -17.42
N GLN A 21 -24.97 -8.09 -18.38
CA GLN A 21 -25.79 -9.31 -18.39
C GLN A 21 -25.38 -10.25 -17.25
N ALA A 22 -24.07 -10.38 -17.02
CA ALA A 22 -23.54 -11.13 -15.88
C ALA A 22 -24.09 -10.58 -14.55
N LEU A 23 -24.15 -9.26 -14.37
CA LEU A 23 -24.71 -8.65 -13.16
C LEU A 23 -26.22 -8.92 -12.98
N GLY A 24 -26.99 -9.01 -14.06
CA GLY A 24 -28.41 -9.34 -14.04
C GLY A 24 -28.67 -10.75 -13.49
N PHE A 25 -27.94 -11.75 -14.02
CA PHE A 25 -28.01 -13.13 -13.50
C PHE A 25 -27.55 -13.22 -12.05
N LEU A 26 -26.49 -12.50 -11.68
CA LEU A 26 -26.01 -12.48 -10.29
C LEU A 26 -27.00 -11.83 -9.33
N SER A 27 -27.73 -10.78 -9.75
CA SER A 27 -28.82 -10.23 -8.92
C SER A 27 -29.97 -11.22 -8.75
N GLU A 28 -30.35 -11.93 -9.81
CA GLU A 28 -31.43 -12.91 -9.76
C GLU A 28 -31.13 -14.06 -8.79
N ILE A 29 -29.88 -14.54 -8.75
CA ILE A 29 -29.44 -15.54 -7.77
C ILE A 29 -29.53 -14.98 -6.34
N ILE A 30 -29.05 -13.75 -6.12
CA ILE A 30 -29.00 -13.15 -4.79
C ILE A 30 -30.42 -12.87 -4.25
N GLU A 31 -31.35 -12.52 -5.13
CA GLU A 31 -32.72 -12.15 -4.77
C GLU A 31 -33.62 -13.36 -4.56
N ASN A 32 -33.50 -14.38 -5.40
CA ASN A 32 -34.40 -15.54 -5.38
C ASN A 32 -33.80 -16.79 -4.71
N HIS A 33 -32.48 -16.84 -4.50
CA HIS A 33 -31.77 -18.00 -3.96
C HIS A 33 -30.76 -17.62 -2.87
N ALA A 34 -31.12 -16.63 -2.02
CA ALA A 34 -30.22 -16.02 -1.03
C ALA A 34 -29.51 -17.00 -0.08
N ASP A 35 -30.12 -18.15 0.22
CA ASP A 35 -29.61 -19.17 1.14
C ASP A 35 -28.74 -20.24 0.44
N SER A 36 -28.50 -20.12 -0.87
CA SER A 36 -27.74 -21.10 -1.63
C SER A 36 -26.25 -20.76 -1.69
N LEU A 37 -25.39 -21.78 -1.82
CA LEU A 37 -23.93 -21.60 -1.98
C LEU A 37 -23.60 -20.71 -3.18
N GLU A 38 -24.42 -20.79 -4.23
CA GLU A 38 -24.29 -20.00 -5.44
C GLU A 38 -24.59 -18.51 -5.19
N ALA A 39 -25.42 -18.15 -4.22
CA ALA A 39 -25.65 -16.75 -3.86
C ALA A 39 -24.41 -16.11 -3.21
N ASP A 40 -23.67 -16.85 -2.38
CA ASP A 40 -22.41 -16.35 -1.81
C ASP A 40 -21.33 -16.22 -2.88
N LEU A 41 -21.23 -17.18 -3.80
CA LEU A 41 -20.35 -17.07 -4.97
C LEU A 41 -20.78 -15.90 -5.89
N ALA A 42 -22.09 -15.68 -6.04
CA ALA A 42 -22.62 -14.61 -6.85
C ALA A 42 -22.30 -13.23 -6.26
N ARG A 43 -22.39 -13.07 -4.93
CA ARG A 43 -21.98 -11.85 -4.23
C ARG A 43 -20.51 -11.53 -4.47
N ALA A 44 -19.64 -12.53 -4.34
CA ALA A 44 -18.21 -12.37 -4.58
C ALA A 44 -17.89 -11.99 -6.04
N MET A 45 -18.56 -12.62 -7.00
CA MET A 45 -18.38 -12.31 -8.42
C MET A 45 -18.92 -10.91 -8.77
N ARG A 46 -20.09 -10.55 -8.25
CA ARG A 46 -20.72 -9.23 -8.43
C ARG A 46 -19.84 -8.12 -7.89
N TYR A 47 -19.21 -8.32 -6.72
CA TYR A 47 -18.25 -7.37 -6.16
C TYR A 47 -17.06 -7.16 -7.08
N LYS A 48 -16.47 -8.24 -7.63
CA LYS A 48 -15.33 -8.14 -8.56
C LYS A 48 -15.67 -7.37 -9.83
N ILE A 49 -16.84 -7.63 -10.42
CA ILE A 49 -17.29 -6.94 -11.65
C ILE A 49 -17.53 -5.45 -11.37
N LYS A 50 -18.28 -5.12 -10.31
CA LYS A 50 -18.52 -3.73 -9.91
C LYS A 50 -17.23 -2.98 -9.57
N ASN A 51 -16.29 -3.62 -8.90
CA ASN A 51 -15.01 -3.00 -8.55
C ASN A 51 -14.15 -2.76 -9.80
N LYS A 52 -14.11 -3.69 -10.75
CA LYS A 52 -13.44 -3.47 -12.05
C LYS A 52 -14.03 -2.27 -12.80
N ALA A 53 -15.35 -2.15 -12.84
CA ALA A 53 -16.05 -1.01 -13.43
C ALA A 53 -15.73 0.30 -12.69
N MET A 54 -15.69 0.28 -11.35
CA MET A 54 -15.30 1.45 -10.55
C MET A 54 -13.85 1.88 -10.81
N ARG A 55 -12.90 0.94 -10.90
CA ARG A 55 -11.50 1.27 -11.21
C ARG A 55 -11.33 1.86 -12.60
N TYR A 56 -12.07 1.36 -13.59
CA TYR A 56 -12.11 1.97 -14.92
C TYR A 56 -12.70 3.38 -14.88
N ASN A 57 -13.79 3.58 -14.12
CA ASN A 57 -14.44 4.88 -14.00
C ASN A 57 -13.60 5.90 -13.21
N VAL A 58 -12.84 5.49 -12.21
CA VAL A 58 -11.89 6.37 -11.49
C VAL A 58 -10.76 6.81 -12.42
N LYS A 59 -10.17 5.86 -13.18
CA LYS A 59 -9.12 6.18 -14.15
C LYS A 59 -9.63 7.09 -15.27
N ASN A 60 -10.87 6.90 -15.72
CA ASN A 60 -11.49 7.71 -16.76
C ASN A 60 -12.05 9.05 -16.21
N LYS A 61 -12.35 9.15 -14.91
CA LYS A 61 -12.72 10.41 -14.24
C LYS A 61 -11.51 11.31 -13.97
N GLU A 62 -10.30 10.75 -13.97
CA GLU A 62 -9.06 11.52 -14.08
C GLU A 62 -8.82 12.05 -15.52
N GLU A 63 -9.40 11.41 -16.54
CA GLU A 63 -9.21 11.75 -17.96
C GLU A 63 -10.37 12.60 -18.56
N VAL A 64 -11.60 12.41 -18.07
CA VAL A 64 -12.79 13.21 -18.40
C VAL A 64 -12.88 14.37 -17.43
N THR A 65 -12.27 15.44 -17.88
CA THR A 65 -12.39 16.82 -17.41
C THR A 65 -13.69 17.10 -16.67
N VAL A 66 -13.52 17.51 -15.41
CA VAL A 66 -14.46 18.38 -14.70
C VAL A 66 -14.65 19.64 -15.55
N SER A 67 -15.66 19.64 -16.43
CA SER A 67 -16.22 20.85 -17.02
C SER A 67 -17.19 21.45 -16.00
N ASP A 68 -16.64 21.91 -14.87
CA ASP A 68 -17.35 22.72 -13.88
C ASP A 68 -16.49 23.94 -13.62
N GLY A 69 -16.44 24.87 -14.59
CA GLY A 69 -15.93 26.25 -14.46
C GLY A 69 -14.54 26.46 -13.82
N SER A 70 -13.84 25.39 -13.48
CA SER A 70 -12.68 25.37 -12.62
C SER A 70 -11.47 25.41 -13.53
N PRO A 71 -10.48 26.28 -13.26
CA PRO A 71 -9.32 26.42 -14.12
C PRO A 71 -8.64 25.05 -14.29
N PRO A 72 -8.19 24.73 -15.52
CA PRO A 72 -7.74 23.40 -15.90
C PRO A 72 -6.72 22.90 -14.87
N VAL A 73 -6.99 21.77 -14.21
CA VAL A 73 -6.03 21.15 -13.29
C VAL A 73 -4.78 20.90 -14.12
N SER A 74 -3.75 21.66 -13.81
CA SER A 74 -2.51 21.62 -14.56
C SER A 74 -1.82 20.37 -14.09
N ASN A 75 -1.80 19.34 -14.93
CA ASN A 75 -1.02 18.12 -14.76
C ASN A 75 0.50 18.38 -14.79
N THR A 76 0.92 19.62 -14.53
CA THR A 76 2.29 19.91 -14.14
C THR A 76 2.49 19.22 -12.81
N PRO A 77 3.30 18.14 -12.73
CA PRO A 77 3.69 17.58 -11.45
C PRO A 77 4.22 18.75 -10.65
N LEU A 78 3.57 19.09 -9.53
CA LEU A 78 4.17 20.00 -8.56
C LEU A 78 5.50 19.33 -8.21
N SER A 79 6.60 19.90 -8.69
CA SER A 79 7.92 19.36 -8.43
C SER A 79 8.09 19.31 -6.92
N SER A 80 8.20 18.10 -6.37
CA SER A 80 8.45 17.90 -4.93
C SER A 80 9.77 18.61 -4.60
N GLU A 81 9.67 19.80 -4.01
CA GLU A 81 10.84 20.56 -3.56
C GLU A 81 11.53 19.90 -2.36
N TYR A 82 10.90 18.89 -1.75
CA TYR A 82 11.45 18.13 -0.63
C TYR A 82 12.25 16.88 -1.04
N GLY A 83 12.61 16.76 -2.32
CA GLY A 83 13.41 15.62 -2.83
C GLY A 83 14.70 15.39 -2.04
N THR A 84 15.37 16.47 -1.60
CA THR A 84 16.57 16.40 -0.75
C THR A 84 16.28 15.76 0.62
N ALA A 85 15.17 16.16 1.28
CA ALA A 85 14.80 15.61 2.58
C ALA A 85 14.40 14.13 2.47
N ARG A 86 13.72 13.75 1.39
CA ARG A 86 13.39 12.36 1.07
C ARG A 86 14.65 11.53 0.84
N PHE A 87 15.62 12.05 0.08
CA PHE A 87 16.90 11.39 -0.12
C PHE A 87 17.69 11.22 1.19
N ILE A 88 17.77 12.26 2.01
CA ILE A 88 18.44 12.20 3.33
C ILE A 88 17.80 11.13 4.20
N SER A 89 16.47 11.07 4.25
CA SER A 89 15.75 10.07 5.05
C SER A 89 16.07 8.62 4.64
N GLN A 90 16.21 8.37 3.32
CA GLN A 90 16.61 7.07 2.78
C GLN A 90 18.06 6.73 3.13
N VAL A 91 18.97 7.70 3.03
CA VAL A 91 20.39 7.52 3.41
C VAL A 91 20.51 7.22 4.90
N VAL A 92 19.81 7.97 5.76
CA VAL A 92 19.82 7.75 7.22
C VAL A 92 19.27 6.37 7.57
N SER A 93 18.16 5.96 6.96
CA SER A 93 17.58 4.61 7.14
C SER A 93 18.56 3.52 6.67
N GLY A 94 19.22 3.73 5.53
CA GLY A 94 20.24 2.82 5.02
C GLY A 94 21.46 2.67 5.94
N ILE A 95 21.97 3.78 6.49
CA ILE A 95 23.05 3.76 7.48
C ILE A 95 22.60 3.03 8.75
N GLY A 96 21.38 3.27 9.22
CA GLY A 96 20.81 2.56 10.35
C GLY A 96 20.85 1.04 10.18
N TRP A 97 20.42 0.55 9.03
CA TRP A 97 20.50 -0.89 8.71
C TRP A 97 21.93 -1.42 8.66
N ALA A 98 22.89 -0.66 8.13
CA ALA A 98 24.30 -1.05 8.14
C ALA A 98 24.85 -1.19 9.57
N VAL A 99 24.49 -0.26 10.47
CA VAL A 99 24.86 -0.31 11.89
C VAL A 99 24.21 -1.50 12.59
N VAL A 100 22.93 -1.78 12.32
CA VAL A 100 22.22 -2.96 12.84
C VAL A 100 22.96 -4.25 12.44
N ILE A 101 23.31 -4.39 11.15
CA ILE A 101 24.00 -5.57 10.64
C ILE A 101 25.37 -5.74 11.32
N MET A 102 26.14 -4.66 11.47
CA MET A 102 27.43 -4.72 12.17
C MET A 102 27.28 -5.14 13.63
N GLY A 103 26.28 -4.61 14.34
CA GLY A 103 26.00 -4.99 15.73
C GLY A 103 25.61 -6.46 15.86
N VAL A 104 24.76 -6.96 14.95
CA VAL A 104 24.33 -8.36 14.90
C VAL A 104 25.52 -9.27 14.60
N ILE A 105 26.34 -8.97 13.58
CA ILE A 105 27.53 -9.77 13.24
C ILE A 105 28.49 -9.86 14.42
N THR A 106 28.78 -8.72 15.06
CA THR A 106 29.67 -8.67 16.22
C THR A 106 29.11 -9.50 17.38
N GLY A 107 27.80 -9.42 17.62
CA GLY A 107 27.12 -10.25 18.62
C GLY A 107 27.21 -11.75 18.32
N LEU A 108 27.01 -12.15 17.06
CA LEU A 108 27.09 -13.55 16.63
C LEU A 108 28.51 -14.12 16.74
N ILE A 109 29.54 -13.34 16.37
CA ILE A 109 30.94 -13.72 16.56
C ILE A 109 31.22 -13.96 18.05
N GLY A 110 30.81 -13.02 18.92
CA GLY A 110 30.98 -13.17 20.37
C GLY A 110 30.24 -14.37 20.96
N MET A 111 29.10 -14.76 20.38
CA MET A 111 28.37 -15.96 20.77
C MET A 111 29.05 -17.25 20.29
N SER A 112 29.70 -17.21 19.12
CA SER A 112 30.34 -18.38 18.49
C SER A 112 31.59 -18.88 19.23
N ASP A 113 32.32 -17.99 19.91
CA ASP A 113 33.42 -18.37 20.81
C ASP A 113 32.94 -19.08 22.10
N GLY A 114 31.62 -19.20 22.26
CA GLY A 114 30.95 -19.77 23.41
C GLY A 114 30.96 -18.79 24.58
N PHE A 115 29.95 -18.88 25.44
CA PHE A 115 29.89 -18.19 26.74
C PHE A 115 30.95 -18.72 27.73
N ARG A 116 32.17 -19.02 27.25
CA ARG A 116 33.29 -19.58 28.00
C ARG A 116 33.74 -18.67 29.14
N SER A 117 33.42 -17.38 29.07
CA SER A 117 33.69 -16.42 30.15
C SER A 117 32.65 -15.30 30.16
N VAL A 118 32.27 -14.85 31.36
CA VAL A 118 31.46 -13.64 31.60
C VAL A 118 32.11 -12.41 30.94
N ALA A 119 33.44 -12.41 30.80
CA ALA A 119 34.15 -11.35 30.10
C ALA A 119 33.76 -11.24 28.62
N VAL A 120 33.52 -12.35 27.92
CA VAL A 120 33.09 -12.35 26.51
C VAL A 120 31.68 -11.77 26.37
N LEU A 121 30.78 -12.11 27.29
CA LEU A 121 29.43 -11.55 27.34
C LEU A 121 29.45 -10.03 27.51
N LEU A 122 30.24 -9.52 28.47
CA LEU A 122 30.28 -8.10 28.80
C LEU A 122 31.04 -7.26 27.77
N VAL A 123 32.10 -7.80 27.17
CA VAL A 123 33.00 -7.04 26.28
C VAL A 123 32.58 -7.11 24.81
N ILE A 124 31.95 -8.20 24.37
CA ILE A 124 31.66 -8.43 22.94
C ILE A 124 30.15 -8.46 22.68
N VAL A 125 29.42 -9.30 23.41
CA VAL A 125 27.98 -9.52 23.13
C VAL A 125 27.12 -8.31 23.53
N LEU A 126 27.31 -7.79 24.74
CA LEU A 126 26.50 -6.68 25.26
C LEU A 126 26.69 -5.38 24.45
N PRO A 127 27.92 -4.96 24.07
CA PRO A 127 28.09 -3.83 23.17
C PRO A 127 27.54 -4.08 21.77
N GLY A 128 27.63 -5.31 21.25
CA GLY A 128 27.04 -5.69 19.96
C GLY A 128 25.52 -5.50 19.92
N ILE A 129 24.82 -5.88 21.00
CA ILE A 129 23.38 -5.62 21.17
C ILE A 129 23.13 -4.11 21.26
N GLY A 130 23.93 -3.37 22.02
CA GLY A 130 23.81 -1.91 22.12
C GLY A 130 23.95 -1.20 20.77
N ILE A 131 24.90 -1.63 19.93
CA ILE A 131 25.10 -1.13 18.57
C ILE A 131 23.90 -1.49 17.68
N ALA A 132 23.38 -2.72 17.77
CA ALA A 132 22.22 -3.12 16.99
C ALA A 132 20.97 -2.30 17.35
N VAL A 133 20.73 -2.07 18.65
CA VAL A 133 19.61 -1.26 19.13
C VAL A 133 19.75 0.20 18.71
N SER A 134 20.95 0.79 18.82
CA SER A 134 21.16 2.18 18.39
C SER A 134 20.98 2.36 16.88
N GLY A 135 21.42 1.38 16.08
CA GLY A 135 21.15 1.33 14.64
C GLY A 135 19.66 1.32 14.32
N LEU A 136 18.85 0.58 15.10
CA LEU A 136 17.40 0.53 14.92
C LEU A 136 16.73 1.89 15.19
N PHE A 137 17.18 2.62 16.23
CA PHE A 137 16.72 3.99 16.47
C PHE A 137 17.01 4.92 15.28
N LEU A 138 18.18 4.76 14.64
CA LEU A 138 18.54 5.53 13.47
C LEU A 138 17.63 5.21 12.25
N VAL A 139 17.29 3.94 12.05
CA VAL A 139 16.30 3.52 11.02
C VAL A 139 14.96 4.20 11.27
N VAL A 140 14.45 4.11 12.50
CA VAL A 140 13.15 4.71 12.87
C VAL A 140 13.15 6.22 12.68
N ALA A 141 14.24 6.91 13.05
CA ALA A 141 14.37 8.34 12.82
C ALA A 141 14.32 8.70 11.32
N GLY A 142 14.97 7.90 10.47
CA GLY A 142 14.90 8.03 9.02
C GLY A 142 13.47 7.87 8.49
N GLU A 143 12.77 6.83 8.91
CA GLU A 143 11.39 6.58 8.47
C GLU A 143 10.40 7.64 8.96
N ILE A 144 10.53 8.13 10.20
CA ILE A 144 9.71 9.23 10.73
C ILE A 144 9.93 10.49 9.91
N THR A 145 11.19 10.81 9.59
CA THR A 145 11.53 11.97 8.76
C THR A 145 10.90 11.85 7.38
N ARG A 146 11.00 10.67 6.75
CA ARG A 146 10.39 10.39 5.46
C ARG A 146 8.87 10.57 5.49
N ALA A 147 8.19 10.00 6.48
CA ALA A 147 6.76 10.12 6.64
C ALA A 147 6.32 11.58 6.88
N THR A 148 7.12 12.35 7.62
CA THR A 148 6.86 13.77 7.88
C THR A 148 6.96 14.59 6.60
N VAL A 149 7.98 14.33 5.78
CA VAL A 149 8.17 14.98 4.48
C VAL A 149 7.03 14.63 3.52
N ASP A 150 6.70 13.35 3.40
CA ASP A 150 5.62 12.89 2.53
C ASP A 150 4.26 13.52 2.96
N ASN A 151 4.01 13.67 4.27
CA ASN A 151 2.82 14.36 4.79
C ASN A 151 2.80 15.87 4.47
N ALA A 152 3.96 16.53 4.52
CA ALA A 152 4.07 17.94 4.17
C ALA A 152 3.81 18.18 2.67
N ASP A 153 4.33 17.30 1.82
CA ASP A 153 4.09 17.34 0.37
C ASP A 153 2.61 17.21 0.04
N HIS A 154 1.91 16.23 0.61
CA HIS A 154 0.47 16.05 0.40
C HIS A 154 -0.34 17.26 0.89
N THR A 155 0.03 17.84 2.04
CA THR A 155 -0.64 19.03 2.57
C THR A 155 -0.48 20.22 1.62
N ARG A 156 0.71 20.40 1.04
CA ARG A 156 0.99 21.44 0.06
C ARG A 156 0.21 21.22 -1.25
N GLU A 157 0.10 19.98 -1.71
CA GLU A 157 -0.71 19.63 -2.88
C GLU A 157 -2.18 20.00 -2.66
N ILE A 158 -2.76 19.61 -1.52
CA ILE A 158 -4.14 19.97 -1.15
C ILE A 158 -4.33 21.49 -1.13
N LEU A 159 -3.41 22.23 -0.49
CA LEU A 159 -3.45 23.69 -0.45
C LEU A 159 -3.35 24.31 -1.85
N SER A 160 -2.56 23.73 -2.75
CA SER A 160 -2.45 24.21 -4.13
C SER A 160 -3.75 24.01 -4.92
N VAL A 161 -4.43 22.88 -4.71
CA VAL A 161 -5.74 22.59 -5.33
C VAL A 161 -6.82 23.53 -4.79
N ILE A 162 -6.83 23.80 -3.47
CA ILE A 162 -7.79 24.73 -2.86
C ILE A 162 -7.55 26.15 -3.36
N ARG A 163 -6.30 26.63 -3.33
CA ARG A 163 -5.95 27.99 -3.79
C ARG A 163 -6.34 28.21 -5.25
N LYS A 164 -6.23 27.19 -6.09
CA LYS A 164 -6.58 27.25 -7.51
C LYS A 164 -8.09 27.31 -7.77
N LYS A 165 -8.93 26.93 -6.79
CA LYS A 165 -10.40 26.97 -6.89
C LYS A 165 -11.02 28.29 -6.41
N ILE A 166 -10.25 29.17 -5.78
CA ILE A 166 -10.68 30.50 -5.28
C ILE A 166 -10.17 31.56 -6.24
#